data_AF-V5GFU6-F1
#
_entry.id   AF-V5GFU6-F1
#
_cell.length_a   1.000
_cell.length_b   1.000
_cell.length_c   1.000
_cell.angle_alpha   90.00
_cell.angle_beta   90.00
_cell.angle_gamma   90.00
#
_symmetry.space_group_name_H-M   'P 1'
#
loop_
_entity.id
_entity.type
_entity.pdbx_description
1 polymer ?
#
loop_
_entity_poly.entity_id
_entity_poly.type
_entity_poly.pdbx_seq_one_letter_code
_entity_poly.pdbx_strand_id
1 'polypeptide(L)'
;PLATALLRVFRAEGRETELLRELNSAEIARETETSTLFRAASLATTLMDLYMRAECGGFLQAAVLETVLRLLESKQSAELNPAKMDSLDDACNNAEFLLQILDQVTLSIFMSPDACPRSVRYICGCLQKAVMAKWPDERFVRTRVVSGFIFLRLLCPALLNPRQFGLVSEQPSPAATRSLVMVAKCLQNLANLVEFGGKVNNMQKSNVMVQFCILYCKHDFFSNFNTLG
;
A
#
# COMPACT_ATOMS: atom_id res chain seq x y z
N PRO A 1 2.42 14.65 -19.84
CA PRO A 1 2.42 13.79 -21.05
C PRO A 1 1.25 12.78 -20.98
N LEU A 2 0.73 12.33 -22.13
CA LEU A 2 -0.56 11.63 -22.39
C LEU A 2 -1.51 11.37 -21.21
N ALA A 3 -1.16 10.52 -20.23
CA ALA A 3 -2.01 10.21 -19.08
C ALA A 3 -2.54 11.46 -18.35
N THR A 4 -1.68 12.46 -18.09
CA THR A 4 -2.11 13.72 -17.46
C THR A 4 -3.11 14.49 -18.33
N ALA A 5 -2.93 14.47 -19.65
CA ALA A 5 -3.83 15.16 -20.57
C ALA A 5 -5.19 14.46 -20.65
N LEU A 6 -5.19 13.13 -20.78
CA LEU A 6 -6.42 12.32 -20.78
C LEU A 6 -7.21 12.51 -19.48
N LEU A 7 -6.55 12.40 -18.33
CA LEU A 7 -7.23 12.57 -17.05
C LEU A 7 -7.83 13.97 -16.91
N ARG A 8 -7.14 15.01 -17.38
CA ARG A 8 -7.65 16.40 -17.38
C ARG A 8 -8.87 16.56 -18.27
N VAL A 9 -8.84 16.05 -19.50
CA VAL A 9 -9.96 16.14 -20.45
C VAL A 9 -11.17 15.40 -19.91
N PHE A 10 -11.01 14.15 -19.49
CA PHE A 10 -12.13 13.37 -18.96
C PHE A 10 -12.67 13.93 -17.64
N ARG A 11 -11.82 14.51 -16.79
CA ARG A 11 -12.25 15.21 -15.57
C ARG A 11 -13.06 16.48 -15.88
N ALA A 12 -12.71 17.22 -16.93
CA ALA A 12 -13.48 18.40 -17.34
C ALA A 12 -14.92 18.04 -17.75
N GLU A 13 -15.13 16.80 -18.21
CA GLU A 13 -16.42 16.24 -18.60
C GLU A 13 -17.09 15.41 -17.48
N GLY A 14 -16.45 15.23 -16.31
CA GLY A 14 -16.95 14.37 -15.23
C GLY A 14 -16.97 12.88 -15.56
N ARG A 15 -16.12 12.43 -16.49
CA ARG A 15 -16.05 11.05 -17.02
C ARG A 15 -14.76 10.31 -16.64
N GLU A 16 -14.01 10.82 -15.68
CA GLU A 16 -12.73 10.21 -15.29
C GLU A 16 -12.88 8.82 -14.67
N THR A 17 -13.97 8.55 -13.95
CA THR A 17 -14.26 7.21 -13.40
C THR A 17 -14.56 6.19 -14.49
N GLU A 18 -15.26 6.61 -15.55
CA GLU A 18 -15.52 5.79 -16.74
C GLU A 18 -14.20 5.46 -17.45
N LEU A 19 -13.36 6.46 -17.73
CA LEU A 19 -12.04 6.26 -18.34
C LEU A 19 -11.20 5.22 -17.59
N LEU A 20 -11.11 5.38 -16.26
CA LEU A 20 -10.32 4.48 -15.41
C LEU A 20 -10.91 3.07 -15.41
N ARG A 21 -12.24 2.93 -15.34
CA ARG A 21 -12.92 1.63 -15.40
C ARG A 21 -12.64 0.91 -16.72
N GLU A 22 -12.79 1.60 -17.85
CA GLU A 22 -12.59 1.00 -19.18
C GLU A 22 -11.13 0.55 -19.38
N LEU A 23 -10.16 1.39 -19.04
CA LEU A 23 -8.74 1.05 -19.18
C LEU A 23 -8.32 -0.09 -18.24
N ASN A 24 -8.79 -0.08 -16.99
CA ASN A 24 -8.53 -1.17 -16.05
C ASN A 24 -9.16 -2.48 -16.54
N SER A 25 -10.38 -2.43 -17.08
CA SER A 25 -11.06 -3.62 -17.63
C SER A 25 -10.33 -4.16 -18.85
N ALA A 26 -9.86 -3.30 -19.74
CA ALA A 26 -9.05 -3.69 -20.90
C ALA A 26 -7.72 -4.32 -20.49
N GLU A 27 -7.07 -3.82 -19.44
CA GLU A 27 -5.83 -4.39 -18.92
C GLU A 27 -6.07 -5.76 -18.27
N ILE A 28 -7.13 -5.89 -17.47
CA ILE A 28 -7.56 -7.19 -16.92
C ILE A 28 -7.85 -8.17 -18.05
N ALA A 29 -8.57 -7.76 -19.10
CA ALA A 29 -8.92 -8.62 -20.23
C ALA A 29 -7.69 -9.13 -20.99
N ARG A 30 -6.61 -8.35 -21.07
CA ARG A 30 -5.35 -8.72 -21.75
C ARG A 30 -4.41 -9.58 -20.92
N GLU A 31 -4.43 -9.45 -19.60
CA GLU A 31 -3.52 -10.17 -18.70
C GLU A 31 -3.83 -11.67 -18.66
N THR A 32 -2.84 -12.54 -18.71
CA THR A 32 -3.05 -14.00 -18.62
C THR A 32 -2.83 -14.53 -17.21
N GLU A 33 -1.92 -13.89 -16.46
CA GLU A 33 -1.45 -14.36 -15.17
C GLU A 33 -1.89 -13.42 -14.04
N THR A 34 -2.54 -13.96 -13.01
CA THR A 34 -2.94 -13.15 -11.84
C THR A 34 -1.74 -12.59 -11.06
N SER A 35 -0.58 -13.25 -11.19
CA SER A 35 0.65 -12.87 -10.51
C SER A 35 1.31 -11.62 -11.08
N THR A 36 1.04 -11.25 -12.35
CA THR A 36 1.63 -10.09 -13.04
C THR A 36 0.67 -8.91 -13.17
N LEU A 37 -0.62 -9.13 -12.91
CA LEU A 37 -1.69 -8.15 -13.03
C LEU A 37 -1.34 -6.82 -12.33
N PHE A 38 -1.34 -5.72 -13.10
CA PHE A 38 -1.04 -4.36 -12.65
C PHE A 38 0.32 -4.17 -11.94
N ARG A 39 1.30 -5.06 -12.14
CA ARG A 39 2.66 -4.89 -11.57
C ARG A 39 3.55 -3.99 -12.41
N ALA A 40 3.39 -4.01 -13.73
CA ALA A 40 4.14 -3.16 -14.64
C ALA A 40 3.56 -1.73 -14.69
N ALA A 41 4.36 -0.77 -15.15
CA ALA A 41 3.86 0.55 -15.52
C ALA A 41 3.11 0.44 -16.86
N SER A 42 1.90 0.96 -16.88
CA SER A 42 0.99 0.98 -18.02
C SER A 42 0.20 2.29 -18.02
N LEU A 43 -0.52 2.58 -19.10
CA LEU A 43 -1.39 3.75 -19.14
C LEU A 43 -2.47 3.69 -18.05
N ALA A 44 -3.09 2.51 -17.85
CA ALA A 44 -4.14 2.34 -16.84
C ALA A 44 -3.58 2.56 -15.43
N THR A 45 -2.44 1.94 -15.12
CA THR A 45 -1.81 2.09 -13.80
C THR A 45 -1.32 3.51 -13.55
N THR A 46 -0.74 4.17 -14.54
CA THR A 46 -0.30 5.57 -14.41
C THR A 46 -1.48 6.52 -14.20
N LEU A 47 -2.61 6.30 -14.88
CA LEU A 47 -3.83 7.08 -14.68
C LEU A 47 -4.42 6.85 -13.28
N MET A 48 -4.43 5.61 -12.81
CA MET A 48 -4.83 5.27 -11.44
C MET A 48 -3.92 5.94 -10.40
N ASP A 49 -2.59 5.91 -10.58
CA ASP A 49 -1.63 6.55 -9.69
C ASP A 49 -1.88 8.07 -9.61
N LEU A 50 -2.08 8.73 -10.76
CA LEU A 50 -2.40 10.16 -10.84
C LEU A 50 -3.74 10.49 -10.18
N TYR A 51 -4.77 9.67 -10.44
CA TYR A 51 -6.10 9.88 -9.90
C TYR A 51 -6.14 9.69 -8.39
N MET A 52 -5.60 8.60 -7.87
CA MET A 52 -5.53 8.34 -6.42
C MET A 52 -4.69 9.41 -5.72
N ARG A 53 -3.57 9.84 -6.31
CA ARG A 53 -2.77 10.93 -5.73
C ARG A 53 -3.53 12.25 -5.64
N ALA A 54 -4.45 12.52 -6.56
CA ALA A 54 -5.27 13.73 -6.52
C ALA A 54 -6.43 13.63 -5.52
N GLU A 55 -7.09 12.47 -5.44
CA GLU A 55 -8.34 12.32 -4.68
C GLU A 55 -8.15 11.77 -3.27
N CYS A 56 -7.13 10.96 -3.02
CA CYS A 56 -6.98 10.24 -1.74
C CYS A 56 -6.23 11.03 -0.65
N GLY A 57 -6.10 12.36 -0.77
CA GLY A 57 -5.41 13.17 0.24
C GLY A 57 -5.97 12.99 1.65
N GLY A 58 -7.30 13.05 1.80
CA GLY A 58 -7.97 12.82 3.09
C GLY A 58 -7.79 11.38 3.62
N PHE A 59 -7.81 10.39 2.75
CA PHE A 59 -7.53 9.00 3.12
C PHE A 59 -6.10 8.79 3.61
N LEU A 60 -5.11 9.36 2.90
CA LEU A 60 -3.70 9.29 3.31
C LEU A 60 -3.49 9.99 4.66
N GLN A 61 -4.13 11.13 4.89
CA GLN A 61 -4.07 11.81 6.17
C GLN A 61 -4.63 10.94 7.29
N ALA A 62 -5.83 10.38 7.11
CA ALA A 62 -6.45 9.52 8.10
C ALA A 62 -5.65 8.24 8.38
N ALA A 63 -5.05 7.64 7.35
CA ALA A 63 -4.46 6.32 7.41
C ALA A 63 -2.97 6.29 7.83
N VAL A 64 -2.18 7.33 7.51
CA VAL A 64 -0.72 7.27 7.71
C VAL A 64 -0.08 8.53 8.27
N LEU A 65 -0.78 9.68 8.36
CA LEU A 65 -0.14 10.94 8.77
C LEU A 65 0.45 10.86 10.18
N GLU A 66 -0.31 10.34 11.14
CA GLU A 66 0.16 10.20 12.53
C GLU A 66 1.43 9.34 12.61
N THR A 67 1.46 8.23 11.84
CA THR A 67 2.65 7.36 11.76
C THR A 67 3.84 8.10 11.17
N VAL A 68 3.64 8.88 10.10
CA VAL A 68 4.70 9.68 9.50
C VAL A 68 5.25 10.68 10.51
N LEU A 69 4.40 11.47 11.17
CA LEU A 69 4.82 12.46 12.15
C LEU A 69 5.57 11.82 13.33
N ARG A 70 5.06 10.71 13.86
CA ARG A 70 5.70 9.96 14.94
C ARG A 70 7.11 9.47 14.56
N LEU A 71 7.29 9.01 13.33
CA LEU A 71 8.60 8.56 12.84
C LEU A 71 9.57 9.72 12.54
N LEU A 72 9.06 10.91 12.23
CA LEU A 72 9.88 12.10 12.02
C LEU A 72 10.43 12.67 13.33
N GLU A 73 9.67 12.56 14.42
CA GLU A 73 10.03 13.06 15.75
C GLU A 73 10.77 12.02 16.62
N SER A 74 10.66 10.73 16.28
CA SER A 74 11.26 9.65 17.07
C SER A 74 12.79 9.68 17.03
N LYS A 75 13.41 9.48 18.20
CA LYS A 75 14.84 9.19 18.33
C LYS A 75 15.16 7.70 18.18
N GLN A 76 14.16 6.82 18.38
CA GLN A 76 14.31 5.38 18.25
C GLN A 76 14.32 4.98 16.77
N SER A 77 15.28 4.16 16.37
CA SER A 77 15.35 3.64 15.01
C SER A 77 14.38 2.48 14.80
N ALA A 78 13.90 2.30 13.57
CA ALA A 78 13.23 1.08 13.13
C ALA A 78 14.12 0.22 12.21
N GLU A 79 15.44 0.44 12.24
CA GLU A 79 16.42 -0.32 11.46
C GLU A 79 16.64 -1.70 12.09
N LEU A 80 16.53 -2.74 11.25
CA LEU A 80 16.73 -4.14 11.66
C LEU A 80 17.94 -4.78 10.97
N ASN A 81 18.69 -4.03 10.16
CA ASN A 81 19.90 -4.55 9.52
C ASN A 81 21.03 -4.71 10.56
N PRO A 82 21.47 -5.94 10.86
CA PRO A 82 22.53 -6.18 11.84
C PRO A 82 23.84 -5.48 11.51
N ALA A 83 24.13 -5.24 10.22
CA ALA A 83 25.34 -4.53 9.78
C ALA A 83 25.32 -3.03 10.07
N LYS A 84 24.20 -2.49 10.57
CA LYS A 84 24.00 -1.07 10.89
C LYS A 84 23.62 -0.84 12.35
N MET A 85 23.81 -1.84 13.21
CA MET A 85 23.48 -1.78 14.63
C MET A 85 24.73 -2.04 15.46
N ASP A 86 24.89 -1.29 16.55
CA ASP A 86 26.08 -1.34 17.41
C ASP A 86 25.99 -2.46 18.46
N SER A 87 24.77 -2.86 18.86
CA SER A 87 24.53 -3.90 19.86
C SER A 87 23.28 -4.75 19.59
N LEU A 88 23.17 -5.88 20.30
CA LEU A 88 21.96 -6.73 20.28
C LEU A 88 20.78 -6.07 21.02
N ASP A 89 21.03 -5.27 22.04
CA ASP A 89 19.99 -4.56 22.79
C ASP A 89 19.32 -3.49 21.91
N ASP A 90 20.09 -2.80 21.07
CA ASP A 90 19.56 -1.87 20.05
C ASP A 90 18.65 -2.59 19.04
N ALA A 91 19.01 -3.81 18.67
CA ALA A 91 18.20 -4.62 17.75
C ALA A 91 16.83 -4.98 18.36
N CYS A 92 16.81 -5.39 19.63
CA CYS A 92 15.56 -5.66 20.35
C CYS A 92 14.69 -4.41 20.47
N ASN A 93 15.27 -3.29 20.90
CA ASN A 93 14.54 -2.02 21.06
C ASN A 93 13.99 -1.49 19.74
N ASN A 94 14.78 -1.56 18.66
CA ASN A 94 14.34 -1.17 17.30
C ASN A 94 13.19 -2.04 16.81
N ALA A 95 13.24 -3.34 17.09
CA ALA A 95 12.22 -4.27 16.69
C ALA A 95 10.91 -4.04 17.44
N GLU A 96 10.97 -3.85 18.77
CA GLU A 96 9.80 -3.52 19.57
C GLU A 96 9.14 -2.21 19.11
N PHE A 97 9.95 -1.18 18.86
CA PHE A 97 9.47 0.08 18.32
C PHE A 97 8.81 -0.09 16.94
N LEU A 98 9.43 -0.84 16.03
CA LEU A 98 8.85 -1.12 14.72
C LEU A 98 7.52 -1.87 14.84
N LEU A 99 7.40 -2.86 15.73
CA LEU A 99 6.13 -3.56 15.96
C LEU A 99 5.03 -2.62 16.43
N GLN A 100 5.33 -1.74 17.38
CA GLN A 100 4.36 -0.75 17.87
C GLN A 100 3.89 0.19 16.75
N ILE A 101 4.81 0.64 15.89
CA ILE A 101 4.47 1.46 14.72
C ILE A 101 3.61 0.69 13.72
N LEU A 102 3.95 -0.58 13.46
CA LEU A 102 3.21 -1.43 12.53
C LEU A 102 1.81 -1.74 13.01
N ASP A 103 1.62 -2.01 14.30
CA ASP A 103 0.30 -2.24 14.88
C ASP A 103 -0.57 -0.98 14.75
N GLN A 104 -0.03 0.17 15.14
CA GLN A 104 -0.73 1.45 15.06
C GLN A 104 -1.12 1.82 13.62
N VAL A 105 -0.17 1.79 12.67
CA VAL A 105 -0.46 2.19 11.29
C VAL A 105 -1.45 1.25 10.63
N THR A 106 -1.36 -0.05 10.95
CA THR A 106 -2.26 -1.04 10.35
C THR A 106 -3.69 -0.84 10.87
N LEU A 107 -3.86 -0.63 12.18
CA LEU A 107 -5.15 -0.25 12.76
C LEU A 107 -5.68 1.06 12.16
N SER A 108 -4.84 2.09 12.03
CA SER A 108 -5.23 3.38 11.44
C SER A 108 -5.73 3.22 10.00
N ILE A 109 -5.04 2.43 9.17
CA ILE A 109 -5.49 2.10 7.82
C ILE A 109 -6.86 1.40 7.85
N PHE A 110 -7.11 0.51 8.83
CA PHE A 110 -8.39 -0.20 8.99
C PHE A 110 -9.57 0.65 9.39
N MET A 111 -9.31 1.68 10.17
CA MET A 111 -10.34 2.58 10.64
C MET A 111 -10.61 3.73 9.66
N SER A 112 -9.82 3.84 8.59
CA SER A 112 -9.89 4.91 7.61
C SER A 112 -10.65 4.65 6.28
N PRO A 113 -11.33 3.51 5.99
CA PRO A 113 -12.02 3.32 4.71
C PRO A 113 -13.04 4.41 4.35
N ASP A 114 -13.70 5.01 5.34
CA ASP A 114 -14.68 6.08 5.10
C ASP A 114 -14.05 7.40 4.63
N ALA A 115 -12.77 7.62 4.92
CA ALA A 115 -11.99 8.73 4.36
C ALA A 115 -11.60 8.50 2.89
N CYS A 116 -11.76 7.27 2.37
CA CYS A 116 -11.50 6.97 0.96
C CYS A 116 -12.66 7.51 0.08
N PRO A 117 -12.33 8.32 -0.95
CA PRO A 117 -13.34 8.87 -1.86
C PRO A 117 -14.24 7.78 -2.45
N ARG A 118 -15.54 8.04 -2.51
CA ARG A 118 -16.54 7.09 -3.06
C ARG A 118 -16.21 6.68 -4.50
N SER A 119 -15.65 7.59 -5.30
CA SER A 119 -15.23 7.31 -6.67
C SER A 119 -14.09 6.29 -6.75
N VAL A 120 -13.08 6.40 -5.89
CA VAL A 120 -11.98 5.42 -5.81
C VAL A 120 -12.50 4.07 -5.32
N ARG A 121 -13.37 4.07 -4.29
CA ARG A 121 -14.03 2.84 -3.81
C ARG A 121 -14.86 2.16 -4.92
N TYR A 122 -15.60 2.94 -5.70
CA TYR A 122 -16.35 2.43 -6.84
C TYR A 122 -15.44 1.77 -7.89
N ILE A 123 -14.33 2.41 -8.28
CA ILE A 123 -13.37 1.85 -9.23
C ILE A 123 -12.76 0.54 -8.68
N CYS A 124 -12.42 0.49 -7.39
CA CYS A 124 -11.97 -0.73 -6.73
C CYS A 124 -13.03 -1.84 -6.78
N GLY A 125 -14.30 -1.52 -6.55
CA GLY A 125 -15.41 -2.47 -6.71
C GLY A 125 -15.56 -2.99 -8.14
N CYS A 126 -15.37 -2.14 -9.15
CA CYS A 126 -15.32 -2.55 -10.56
C CYS A 126 -14.14 -3.49 -10.84
N LEU A 127 -12.95 -3.17 -10.34
CA LEU A 127 -11.76 -4.03 -10.44
C LEU A 127 -12.04 -5.42 -9.86
N GLN A 128 -12.62 -5.48 -8.66
CA GLN A 128 -13.00 -6.74 -8.01
C GLN A 128 -13.94 -7.58 -8.88
N LYS A 129 -15.03 -6.98 -9.38
CA LYS A 129 -15.99 -7.67 -10.25
C LYS A 129 -15.32 -8.20 -11.52
N ALA A 130 -14.48 -7.40 -12.17
CA ALA A 130 -13.80 -7.77 -13.39
C ALA A 130 -12.81 -8.93 -13.19
N VAL A 131 -12.00 -8.91 -12.13
CA VAL A 131 -11.06 -10.01 -11.87
C VAL A 131 -11.75 -11.29 -11.40
N MET A 132 -12.85 -11.19 -10.66
CA MET A 132 -13.64 -12.35 -10.25
C MET A 132 -14.35 -13.01 -11.44
N ALA A 133 -14.80 -12.23 -12.42
CA ALA A 133 -15.38 -12.77 -13.64
C ALA A 133 -14.32 -13.47 -14.50
N LYS A 134 -13.08 -12.96 -14.52
CA LYS A 134 -12.00 -13.52 -15.34
C LYS A 134 -11.31 -14.74 -14.71
N TRP A 135 -11.07 -14.70 -13.40
CA TRP A 135 -10.41 -15.78 -12.65
C TRP A 135 -11.28 -16.21 -11.46
N PRO A 136 -12.42 -16.89 -11.71
CA PRO A 136 -13.38 -17.25 -10.66
C PRO A 136 -12.81 -18.22 -9.63
N ASP A 137 -11.85 -19.06 -10.02
CA ASP A 137 -11.22 -20.07 -9.15
C ASP A 137 -10.13 -19.49 -8.24
N GLU A 138 -9.67 -18.26 -8.50
CA GLU A 138 -8.62 -17.61 -7.72
C GLU A 138 -9.19 -16.89 -6.51
N ARG A 139 -9.32 -17.62 -5.39
CA ARG A 139 -9.92 -17.14 -4.13
C ARG A 139 -9.49 -15.74 -3.69
N PHE A 140 -8.22 -15.39 -3.89
CA PHE A 140 -7.64 -14.13 -3.42
C PHE A 140 -7.54 -13.04 -4.50
N VAL A 141 -7.92 -13.29 -5.76
CA VAL A 141 -7.71 -12.34 -6.86
C VAL A 141 -8.41 -11.00 -6.62
N ARG A 142 -9.65 -11.02 -6.10
CA ARG A 142 -10.42 -9.82 -5.74
C ARG A 142 -9.72 -8.96 -4.70
N THR A 143 -8.93 -9.59 -3.85
CA THR A 143 -8.25 -8.95 -2.74
C THR A 143 -6.90 -8.41 -3.20
N ARG A 144 -6.16 -9.21 -3.96
CA ARG A 144 -4.86 -8.86 -4.55
C ARG A 144 -4.96 -7.64 -5.47
N VAL A 145 -6.00 -7.56 -6.32
CA VAL A 145 -6.13 -6.45 -7.28
C VAL A 145 -6.27 -5.10 -6.57
N VAL A 146 -7.05 -5.04 -5.49
CA VAL A 146 -7.24 -3.81 -4.70
C VAL A 146 -5.98 -3.51 -3.88
N SER A 147 -5.39 -4.53 -3.26
CA SER A 147 -4.12 -4.42 -2.54
C SER A 147 -3.02 -3.80 -3.41
N GLY A 148 -2.94 -4.21 -4.68
CA GLY A 148 -1.98 -3.67 -5.66
C GLY A 148 -2.14 -2.18 -5.95
N PHE A 149 -3.33 -1.60 -5.80
CA PHE A 149 -3.54 -0.16 -5.93
C PHE A 149 -3.38 0.57 -4.59
N ILE A 150 -4.05 0.10 -3.55
CA ILE A 150 -4.10 0.81 -2.26
C ILE A 150 -2.76 0.75 -1.53
N PHE A 151 -2.11 -0.40 -1.45
CA PHE A 151 -0.83 -0.51 -0.78
C PHE A 151 0.34 -0.16 -1.69
N LEU A 152 0.47 -0.89 -2.79
CA LEU A 152 1.66 -0.80 -3.64
C LEU A 152 1.76 0.54 -4.38
N ARG A 153 0.63 1.15 -4.74
CA ARG A 153 0.61 2.35 -5.59
C ARG A 153 0.18 3.63 -4.87
N LEU A 154 -0.33 3.53 -3.65
CA LEU A 154 -0.78 4.69 -2.87
C LEU A 154 -0.10 4.79 -1.51
N LEU A 155 -0.38 3.89 -0.56
CA LEU A 155 0.11 3.98 0.81
C LEU A 155 1.64 3.83 0.92
N CYS A 156 2.22 2.79 0.29
CA CYS A 156 3.67 2.58 0.37
C CYS A 156 4.44 3.71 -0.34
N PRO A 157 4.08 4.17 -1.55
CA PRO A 157 4.67 5.36 -2.15
C PRO A 157 4.55 6.63 -1.28
N ALA A 158 3.42 6.81 -0.59
CA ALA A 158 3.21 7.93 0.33
C ALA A 158 4.13 7.87 1.55
N LEU A 159 4.38 6.69 2.12
CA LEU A 159 5.36 6.52 3.20
C LEU A 159 6.80 6.74 2.71
N LEU A 160 7.13 6.28 1.50
CA LEU A 160 8.46 6.45 0.92
C LEU A 160 8.76 7.90 0.55
N ASN A 161 7.76 8.66 0.12
CA ASN A 161 7.90 10.05 -0.34
C ASN A 161 6.83 10.97 0.25
N PRO A 162 6.76 11.15 1.59
CA PRO A 162 5.63 11.81 2.26
C PRO A 162 5.43 13.26 1.82
N ARG A 163 6.53 13.98 1.50
CA ARG A 163 6.46 15.34 0.94
C ARG A 163 5.76 15.38 -0.43
N GLN A 164 6.03 14.40 -1.30
CA GLN A 164 5.40 14.36 -2.63
C GLN A 164 3.91 14.01 -2.54
N PHE A 165 3.47 13.39 -1.45
CA PHE A 165 2.06 13.10 -1.20
C PHE A 165 1.38 14.15 -0.32
N GLY A 166 2.08 15.25 0.02
CA GLY A 166 1.52 16.35 0.81
C GLY A 166 1.27 16.01 2.28
N LEU A 167 1.91 14.96 2.80
CA LEU A 167 1.81 14.58 4.22
C LEU A 167 2.69 15.45 5.12
N VAL A 168 3.80 15.98 4.58
CA VAL A 168 4.75 16.82 5.29
C VAL A 168 5.23 17.96 4.40
N SER A 169 5.64 19.08 5.00
CA SER A 169 6.19 20.24 4.29
C SER A 169 7.65 20.05 3.90
N GLU A 170 8.44 19.43 4.79
CA GLU A 170 9.89 19.26 4.64
C GLU A 170 10.29 17.81 4.34
N GLN A 171 11.50 17.64 3.82
CA GLN A 171 12.04 16.31 3.56
C GLN A 171 12.45 15.63 4.88
N PRO A 172 12.01 14.39 5.15
CA PRO A 172 12.41 13.68 6.36
C PRO A 172 13.94 13.54 6.47
N SER A 173 14.44 13.50 7.70
CA SER A 173 15.86 13.23 7.96
C SER A 173 16.25 11.83 7.44
N PRO A 174 17.53 11.57 7.14
CA PRO A 174 17.98 10.25 6.69
C PRO A 174 17.66 9.11 7.68
N ALA A 175 17.55 9.41 8.97
CA ALA A 175 17.12 8.45 9.98
C ALA A 175 15.62 8.14 9.83
N ALA A 176 14.77 9.17 9.78
CA ALA A 176 13.33 9.01 9.60
C ALA A 176 12.97 8.33 8.27
N THR A 177 13.66 8.68 7.17
CA THR A 177 13.50 8.02 5.86
C THR A 177 13.76 6.53 5.95
N ARG A 178 14.79 6.08 6.67
CA ARG A 178 15.07 4.65 6.85
C ARG A 178 13.93 3.95 7.60
N SER A 179 13.41 4.56 8.66
CA SER A 179 12.28 4.00 9.41
C SER A 179 11.01 3.91 8.55
N LEU A 180 10.70 4.97 7.80
CA LEU A 180 9.58 4.98 6.84
C LEU A 180 9.71 3.89 5.78
N VAL A 181 10.92 3.69 5.24
CA VAL A 181 11.21 2.60 4.29
C VAL A 181 10.97 1.24 4.92
N MET A 182 11.36 1.04 6.19
CA MET A 182 11.14 -0.23 6.90
C MET A 182 9.66 -0.51 7.11
N VAL A 183 8.88 0.49 7.51
CA VAL A 183 7.42 0.36 7.66
C VAL A 183 6.77 0.06 6.30
N ALA A 184 7.12 0.80 5.25
CA ALA A 184 6.59 0.58 3.90
C ALA A 184 6.91 -0.83 3.38
N LYS A 185 8.12 -1.34 3.63
CA LYS A 185 8.50 -2.73 3.27
C LYS A 185 7.64 -3.77 4.01
N CYS A 186 7.39 -3.58 5.30
CA CYS A 186 6.57 -4.50 6.09
C CYS A 186 5.11 -4.50 5.60
N LEU A 187 4.54 -3.32 5.37
CA LEU A 187 3.19 -3.18 4.82
C LEU A 187 3.08 -3.77 3.40
N GLN A 188 4.10 -3.57 2.56
CA GLN A 188 4.13 -4.15 1.22
C GLN A 188 4.17 -5.68 1.25
N ASN A 189 4.92 -6.27 2.19
CA ASN A 189 4.97 -7.71 2.38
C ASN A 189 3.63 -8.28 2.87
N LEU A 190 2.97 -7.58 3.81
CA LEU A 190 1.62 -7.90 4.26
C LEU A 190 0.62 -7.88 3.09
N ALA A 191 0.67 -6.82 2.28
CA ALA A 191 -0.19 -6.60 1.13
C ALA A 191 -0.04 -7.67 0.02
N ASN A 192 1.16 -8.23 -0.14
CA ASN A 192 1.46 -9.25 -1.15
C ASN A 192 0.90 -10.65 -0.80
N LEU A 193 0.30 -10.84 0.38
CA LEU A 193 -0.39 -12.09 0.78
C LEU A 193 0.47 -13.37 0.67
N VAL A 194 1.80 -13.24 0.62
CA VAL A 194 2.70 -14.38 0.54
C VAL A 194 2.61 -15.15 1.85
N GLU A 195 2.09 -16.36 1.81
CA GLU A 195 2.42 -17.34 2.84
C GLU A 195 3.91 -17.58 2.75
N PHE A 196 4.66 -17.28 3.81
CA PHE A 196 6.05 -17.68 3.94
C PHE A 196 6.13 -19.20 4.16
N GLY A 197 5.64 -19.97 3.20
CA GLY A 197 5.66 -21.43 3.14
C GLY A 197 6.67 -21.87 2.09
N GLY A 198 7.87 -22.25 2.54
CA GLY A 198 8.81 -23.03 1.74
C GLY A 198 9.99 -22.26 1.15
N LYS A 199 11.17 -22.44 1.76
CA LYS A 199 12.53 -22.12 1.28
C LYS A 199 12.94 -20.65 1.29
N VAL A 200 13.09 -20.08 2.49
CA VAL A 200 13.96 -18.92 2.73
C VAL A 200 15.24 -19.40 3.43
N ASN A 201 16.13 -20.04 2.67
CA ASN A 201 17.38 -20.60 3.21
C ASN A 201 18.51 -19.57 3.39
N ASN A 202 18.30 -18.27 3.18
CA ASN A 202 19.35 -17.25 3.40
C ASN A 202 18.85 -15.90 3.96
N MET A 203 17.67 -15.84 4.58
CA MET A 203 17.20 -14.64 5.30
C MET A 203 16.97 -14.94 6.79
N GLN A 204 17.96 -15.61 7.38
CA GLN A 204 17.90 -16.07 8.76
C GLN A 204 18.30 -14.93 9.72
N LYS A 205 17.37 -14.62 10.64
CA LYS A 205 17.51 -13.86 11.91
C LYS A 205 16.91 -12.45 12.00
N SER A 206 16.58 -11.76 10.90
CA SER A 206 15.88 -10.46 10.97
C SER A 206 14.36 -10.53 10.70
N ASN A 207 13.82 -11.72 10.38
CA ASN A 207 12.48 -11.86 9.78
C ASN A 207 11.41 -12.57 10.63
N VAL A 208 11.72 -13.10 11.82
CA VAL A 208 10.70 -13.79 12.65
C VAL A 208 9.68 -12.81 13.23
N MET A 209 10.14 -11.61 13.61
CA MET A 209 9.30 -10.58 14.24
C MET A 209 8.37 -9.89 13.20
N VAL A 210 8.90 -9.62 12.02
CA VAL A 210 8.12 -9.12 10.86
C VAL A 210 7.06 -10.14 10.44
N GLN A 211 7.38 -11.43 10.50
CA GLN A 211 6.42 -12.50 10.19
C GLN A 211 5.24 -12.56 11.18
N PHE A 212 5.49 -12.28 12.46
CA PHE A 212 4.45 -12.24 13.50
C PHE A 212 3.46 -11.09 13.26
N CYS A 213 3.96 -9.89 12.91
CA CYS A 213 3.12 -8.77 12.44
C CYS A 213 2.28 -9.14 11.23
N ILE A 214 2.87 -9.83 10.25
CA ILE A 214 2.17 -10.22 9.02
C ILE A 214 1.02 -11.19 9.31
N LEU A 215 1.19 -12.11 10.27
CA LEU A 215 0.16 -13.06 10.66
C LEU A 215 -1.00 -12.41 11.43
N TYR A 216 -0.70 -11.46 12.33
CA TYR A 216 -1.71 -10.78 13.15
C TYR A 216 -2.62 -9.85 12.31
N CYS A 217 -2.04 -9.11 11.35
CA CYS A 217 -2.78 -8.10 10.58
C CYS A 217 -3.53 -8.63 9.34
N LYS A 218 -3.31 -9.89 8.94
CA LYS A 218 -3.80 -10.45 7.64
C LYS A 218 -5.32 -10.65 7.59
N HIS A 219 -5.96 -10.97 8.72
CA HIS A 219 -7.37 -11.39 8.74
C HIS A 219 -8.36 -10.22 8.71
N ASP A 220 -8.03 -9.11 9.36
CA ASP A 220 -8.99 -8.01 9.56
C ASP A 220 -8.99 -6.99 8.41
N PHE A 221 -7.90 -6.88 7.62
CA PHE A 221 -7.81 -5.94 6.48
C PHE A 221 -8.89 -6.14 5.47
N PHE A 222 -8.90 -7.35 4.93
CA PHE A 222 -9.64 -7.62 3.71
C PHE A 222 -11.11 -7.87 4.02
N SER A 223 -11.45 -8.18 5.26
CA SER A 223 -12.83 -8.27 5.74
C SER A 223 -13.49 -6.87 5.77
N ASN A 224 -12.81 -5.86 6.31
CA ASN A 224 -13.35 -4.49 6.41
C ASN A 224 -13.29 -3.69 5.11
N PHE A 225 -12.36 -3.98 4.21
CA PHE A 225 -12.35 -3.32 2.89
C PHE A 225 -13.53 -3.77 1.99
N ASN A 226 -14.05 -5.00 2.23
CA ASN A 226 -15.07 -5.63 1.39
C ASN A 226 -16.52 -5.36 1.80
N THR A 227 -16.80 -4.80 2.98
CA THR A 227 -18.16 -4.47 3.45
C THR A 227 -18.73 -3.19 2.83
N LEU A 228 -18.02 -2.57 1.90
CA LEU A 228 -18.28 -1.21 1.40
C LEU A 228 -18.59 -1.15 -0.11
N GLY A 229 -18.97 -2.29 -0.71
CA GLY A 229 -19.34 -2.44 -2.13
C GLY A 229 -20.83 -2.67 -2.36
#